data_AF-A0A358Y7P0-F1
#
_entry.id   AF-A0A358Y7P0-F1
#
_cell.length_a   1.000
_cell.length_b   1.000
_cell.length_c   1.000
_cell.angle_alpha   90.00
_cell.angle_beta   90.00
_cell.angle_gamma   90.00
#
_symmetry.space_group_name_H-M   'P 1'
#
loop_
_entity.id
_entity.type
_entity.pdbx_description
1 polymer ?
#
loop_
_entity_poly.entity_id
_entity_poly.type
_entity_poly.pdbx_seq_one_letter_code
_entity_poly.pdbx_strand_id
1 'polypeptide(L)' 'MLFEIDNKIISSELFRRKFVCDLNACKGSCCVEGDGGAPLKQEEIDG' A
#
# COMPACT_ATOMS: atom_id res chain seq x y z
N MET A 1 7.25 17.85 -1.37
CA MET A 1 6.58 18.99 -0.72
C MET A 1 5.72 18.44 0.41
N LEU A 2 5.58 19.16 1.51
CA LEU A 2 4.74 18.77 2.65
C LEU A 2 3.60 19.80 2.79
N PHE A 3 2.40 19.36 3.17
CA PHE A 3 1.23 20.22 3.43
C PHE A 3 0.52 19.78 4.70
N GLU A 4 -0.23 20.67 5.33
CA GLU A 4 -0.99 20.37 6.56
C GLU A 4 -2.49 20.30 6.29
N ILE A 5 -3.16 19.26 6.80
CA ILE A 5 -4.63 19.11 6.80
C ILE A 5 -5.05 18.52 8.14
N ASP A 6 -6.01 19.14 8.84
CA ASP A 6 -6.54 18.66 10.13
C ASP A 6 -5.45 18.23 11.13
N ASN A 7 -4.44 19.07 11.33
CA ASN A 7 -3.28 18.83 12.20
C ASN A 7 -2.47 17.57 11.82
N LYS A 8 -2.36 17.27 10.53
CA LYS A 8 -1.56 16.16 9.99
C LYS A 8 -0.64 16.70 8.90
N ILE A 9 0.64 16.30 8.96
CA ILE A 9 1.62 16.61 7.94
C ILE A 9 1.53 15.55 6.84
N ILE A 10 1.19 15.99 5.64
CA ILE A 10 0.93 15.17 4.47
C ILE A 10 2.05 15.36 3.46
N SER A 11 2.66 14.25 3.02
CA SER A 11 3.66 14.26 1.95
C SER A 11 3.02 14.30 0.58
N SER A 12 3.52 15.16 -0.31
CA SER A 12 3.14 15.18 -1.73
C SER A 12 3.44 13.87 -2.46
N GLU A 13 4.28 13.01 -1.90
CA GLU A 13 4.52 11.68 -2.46
C GLU A 13 3.25 10.83 -2.51
N LEU A 14 2.26 11.08 -1.63
CA LEU A 14 1.00 10.35 -1.63
C LEU A 14 0.28 10.41 -2.98
N PHE A 15 0.38 11.52 -3.71
CA PHE A 15 -0.24 11.67 -5.03
C PHE A 15 0.43 10.82 -6.13
N ARG A 16 1.63 10.31 -5.87
CA ARG A 16 2.42 9.52 -6.84
C ARG A 16 2.59 8.07 -6.42
N ARG A 17 2.49 7.78 -5.12
CA ARG A 17 2.67 6.45 -4.55
C ARG A 17 1.54 5.54 -5.02
N LYS A 18 1.90 4.36 -5.53
CA LYS A 18 0.93 3.32 -5.89
C LYS A 18 0.75 2.39 -4.70
N PHE A 19 -0.44 2.42 -4.10
CA PHE A 19 -0.79 1.59 -2.94
C PHE A 19 -1.43 0.25 -3.33
N VAL A 20 -1.82 0.11 -4.60
CA VAL A 20 -2.36 -1.13 -5.16
C VAL A 20 -1.33 -1.73 -6.13
N CYS A 21 -1.22 -3.06 -6.11
CA CYS A 21 -0.35 -3.80 -7.01
C CYS A 21 -0.73 -3.54 -8.48
N ASP A 22 0.29 -3.28 -9.31
CA ASP A 22 0.14 -3.36 -10.76
C ASP A 22 0.28 -4.82 -11.21
N LEU A 23 -0.85 -5.51 -11.37
CA LEU A 23 -0.88 -6.92 -11.79
C LEU A 23 -0.26 -7.14 -13.16
N ASN A 24 -0.28 -6.13 -14.05
CA ASN A 24 0.34 -6.28 -15.36
C ASN A 24 1.87 -6.30 -15.26
N ALA A 25 2.43 -5.55 -14.32
CA ALA A 25 3.87 -5.54 -14.05
C ALA A 25 4.29 -6.74 -13.19
N CYS A 26 3.56 -7.04 -12.11
CA CYS A 26 3.93 -8.08 -11.14
C CYS A 26 3.60 -9.51 -11.62
N LYS A 27 2.59 -9.70 -12.48
CA LYS A 27 2.13 -11.03 -12.94
C LYS A 27 1.81 -12.01 -11.79
N GLY A 28 1.55 -11.52 -10.59
CA GLY A 28 1.24 -12.31 -9.40
C GLY A 28 2.44 -12.77 -8.56
N SER A 29 3.69 -12.53 -8.99
CA SER A 29 4.87 -12.98 -8.23
C SER A 29 4.99 -12.33 -6.85
N CYS A 30 4.70 -11.03 -6.75
CA CYS A 30 4.73 -10.26 -5.51
C CYS A 30 3.75 -10.73 -4.41
N CYS A 31 2.67 -11.45 -4.77
CA CYS A 31 1.71 -11.99 -3.80
C CYS A 31 2.02 -13.44 -3.38
N VAL A 32 2.79 -14.17 -4.18
CA VAL A 32 3.09 -15.60 -3.97
C VAL A 32 4.51 -15.80 -3.45
N GLU A 33 5.45 -14.97 -3.90
CA GLU A 33 6.88 -15.03 -3.57
C GLU A 33 7.37 -13.78 -2.82
N GLY A 34 6.48 -12.82 -2.57
CA GLY A 34 6.83 -11.56 -1.93
C GLY A 34 6.37 -11.49 -0.47
N ASP A 35 7.31 -11.18 0.42
CA ASP A 35 7.03 -10.82 1.82
C ASP A 35 6.56 -9.34 1.96
N GLY A 36 6.38 -8.66 0.83
CA GLY A 36 6.11 -7.22 0.77
C GLY A 36 4.64 -6.82 1.01
N GLY A 37 3.76 -7.80 1.20
CA GLY A 37 2.39 -7.55 1.64
C GLY A 37 2.35 -7.01 3.07
N ALA A 38 1.37 -6.16 3.37
CA ALA A 38 1.09 -5.82 4.76
C ALA A 38 0.69 -7.10 5.52
N PRO A 39 1.25 -7.38 6.70
CA PRO A 39 0.82 -8.51 7.52
C PRO A 39 -0.68 -8.38 7.82
N LEU A 40 -1.44 -9.42 7.49
CA LEU A 40 -2.86 -9.50 7.84
C LEU A 40 -2.99 -9.85 9.32
N LYS A 41 -3.85 -9.13 10.03
CA LYS A 41 -4.32 -9.52 11.36
C LYS A 41 -5.33 -10.64 11.23
N GLN A 42 -5.46 -11.45 12.28
CA GLN A 42 -6.40 -12.57 12.29
C GLN A 42 -7.84 -12.11 12.03
N GLU A 43 -8.21 -10.93 12.54
CA GLU A 43 -9.53 -10.31 12.35
C GLU A 43 -9.83 -9.91 10.89
N GLU A 44 -8.82 -9.83 10.01
CA GLU A 44 -8.97 -9.45 8.59
C GLU A 44 -9.19 -10.65 7.67
N ILE A 45 -9.02 -11.88 8.18
CA ILE A 45 -9.09 -13.13 7.39
C ILE A 45 -10.53 -13.68 7.32
N ASP A 46 -11.37 -13.33 8.28
CA ASP A 46 -12.73 -13.87 8.40
C ASP A 46 -13.72 -12.98 7.64
N GLY A 47 -14.08 -13.40 6.41
CA GLY A 47 -15.11 -12.81 5.55
C GLY A 47 -16.00 -13.86 4.92
#